data_AF-A0A5K7YUQ1-F1
#
_entry.id   AF-A0A5K7YUQ1-F1
#
_cell.length_a   1.000
_cell.length_b   1.000
_cell.length_c   1.000
_cell.angle_alpha   90.00
_cell.angle_beta   90.00
_cell.angle_gamma   90.00
#
_symmetry.space_group_name_H-M   'P 1'
#
loop_
_entity.id
_entity.type
_entity.pdbx_description
1 polymer ?
#
loop_
_entity_poly.entity_id
_entity_poly.type
_entity_poly.pdbx_seq_one_letter_code
_entity_poly.pdbx_strand_id
1 'polypeptide(L)'
;MQPIAGAVVLGVWYKVYHTAGGEVTEFYDSRETLTDNNGEFTIEGMGPRAMTHLGKMDIVIFKVGYEDVSLTSWESLKISIYYRDRVKWEGRKAVIPLDKWSIEQRRERFSVRVAGLSDEKQSMLLDEIKKEKYDIK
;
A
#
# COMPACT_ATOMS: atom_id res chain seq x y z
N MET A 1 -1.53 1.88 21.15
CA MET A 1 -1.43 2.30 19.74
C MET A 1 -2.03 3.68 19.62
N GLN A 2 -1.34 4.61 18.98
CA GLN A 2 -1.90 5.92 18.65
C GLN A 2 -2.33 5.92 17.19
N PRO A 3 -3.48 6.51 16.84
CA PRO A 3 -3.87 6.68 15.45
C PRO A 3 -2.85 7.47 14.64
N ILE A 4 -2.70 7.12 13.37
CA ILE A 4 -1.79 7.82 12.45
C ILE A 4 -2.64 8.55 11.42
N ALA A 5 -2.73 9.87 11.57
CA ALA A 5 -3.46 10.73 10.63
C ALA A 5 -2.62 11.11 9.41
N GLY A 6 -3.28 11.27 8.26
CA GLY A 6 -2.65 11.67 7.01
C GLY A 6 -1.61 10.69 6.50
N ALA A 7 -1.79 9.39 6.75
CA ALA A 7 -1.08 8.32 6.05
C ALA A 7 -1.76 8.10 4.69
N VAL A 8 -0.95 7.96 3.65
CA VAL A 8 -1.41 7.63 2.31
C VAL A 8 -1.74 6.14 2.25
N VAL A 9 -2.92 5.82 1.76
CA VAL A 9 -3.35 4.45 1.48
C VAL A 9 -3.70 4.37 0.00
N LEU A 10 -3.02 3.48 -0.71
CA LEU A 10 -3.21 3.26 -2.13
C LEU A 10 -3.68 1.82 -2.36
N GLY A 11 -4.84 1.68 -3.01
CA GLY A 11 -5.32 0.43 -3.59
C GLY A 11 -4.98 0.39 -5.07
N VAL A 12 -4.41 -0.70 -5.56
CA VAL A 12 -4.07 -0.90 -6.97
C VAL A 12 -4.69 -2.19 -7.48
N TRP A 13 -5.24 -2.14 -8.69
CA TRP A 13 -5.85 -3.28 -9.35
C TRP A 13 -5.16 -3.54 -10.68
N TYR A 14 -5.02 -4.82 -11.00
CA TYR A 14 -4.51 -5.30 -12.26
C TYR A 14 -5.51 -6.25 -12.90
N LYS A 15 -5.51 -6.30 -14.23
CA LYS A 15 -6.03 -7.45 -14.96
C LYS A 15 -4.98 -8.55 -14.95
N VAL A 16 -5.43 -9.77 -14.70
CA VAL A 16 -4.58 -10.96 -14.60
C VAL A 16 -5.00 -11.92 -15.71
N TYR A 17 -4.06 -12.24 -16.60
CA TYR A 17 -4.25 -13.19 -17.68
C TYR A 17 -3.32 -14.39 -17.50
N HIS A 18 -3.91 -15.58 -17.46
CA HIS A 18 -3.13 -16.81 -17.41
C HIS A 18 -2.83 -17.26 -18.83
N THR A 19 -1.54 -17.28 -19.18
CA THR A 19 -1.04 -17.70 -20.50
C THR A 19 -0.20 -18.96 -20.37
N ALA A 20 0.14 -19.61 -21.49
CA ALA A 20 1.04 -20.76 -21.48
C ALA A 20 2.45 -20.42 -20.94
N GLY A 21 2.86 -19.14 -21.00
CA GLY A 21 4.14 -18.65 -20.45
C GLY A 21 4.06 -18.20 -18.98
N GLY A 22 2.91 -18.36 -18.33
CA GLY A 22 2.68 -17.91 -16.96
C GLY A 22 1.66 -16.77 -16.85
N GLU A 23 1.66 -16.11 -15.69
CA GLU A 23 0.76 -15.00 -15.38
C GLU A 23 1.28 -13.69 -15.97
N VAL A 24 0.40 -12.99 -16.71
CA VAL A 24 0.64 -11.64 -17.21
C VAL A 24 -0.31 -10.70 -16.47
N THR A 25 0.24 -9.67 -15.85
CA THR A 25 -0.52 -8.63 -15.16
C THR A 25 -0.46 -7.31 -15.91
N GLU A 26 -1.61 -6.68 -16.10
CA GLU A 26 -1.75 -5.36 -16.71
C GLU A 26 -2.39 -4.40 -15.72
N PHE A 27 -1.84 -3.20 -15.56
CA PHE A 27 -2.45 -2.17 -14.72
C PHE A 27 -3.88 -1.89 -15.18
N TYR A 28 -4.81 -1.81 -14.23
CA TYR A 28 -6.20 -1.48 -14.49
C TYR A 28 -6.57 -0.12 -13.91
N ASP A 29 -6.46 0.03 -12.59
CA ASP A 29 -6.83 1.27 -11.90
C ASP A 29 -6.12 1.38 -10.54
N SER A 30 -6.09 2.59 -9.98
CA SER A 30 -5.57 2.88 -8.65
C SER A 30 -6.46 3.89 -7.93
N ARG A 31 -6.68 3.68 -6.63
CA ARG A 31 -7.42 4.61 -5.76
C ARG A 31 -6.60 4.94 -4.54
N GLU A 32 -6.59 6.22 -4.19
CA GLU A 32 -5.83 6.74 -3.06
C GLU A 32 -6.77 7.40 -2.06
N THR A 33 -6.46 7.27 -0.78
CA THR A 33 -7.07 8.04 0.30
C THR A 33 -6.03 8.38 1.36
N LEU A 34 -6.34 9.38 2.18
CA LEU A 34 -5.61 9.66 3.40
C LEU A 34 -6.35 9.07 4.60
N THR A 35 -5.61 8.68 5.63
CA THR A 35 -6.20 8.38 6.93
C THR A 35 -6.69 9.64 7.62
N ASP A 36 -7.84 9.53 8.29
CA ASP A 36 -8.41 10.63 9.07
C ASP A 36 -7.70 10.84 10.42
N ASN A 37 -8.22 11.75 11.25
CA ASN A 37 -7.67 12.02 12.60
C ASN A 37 -7.73 10.81 13.54
N ASN A 38 -8.59 9.84 13.26
CA ASN A 38 -8.72 8.58 13.98
C ASN A 38 -7.88 7.47 13.34
N GLY A 39 -7.06 7.79 12.33
CA GLY A 39 -6.23 6.82 11.61
C GLY A 39 -7.03 5.87 10.73
N GLU A 40 -8.29 6.18 10.46
CA GLU A 40 -9.20 5.34 9.70
C GLU A 40 -9.17 5.70 8.22
N PHE A 41 -9.43 4.70 7.37
CA PHE A 41 -9.55 4.90 5.94
C PHE A 41 -10.56 3.91 5.35
N THR A 42 -11.05 4.22 4.16
CA THR A 42 -11.86 3.30 3.35
C THR A 42 -11.45 3.46 1.90
N ILE A 43 -11.21 2.33 1.24
CA ILE A 43 -11.03 2.28 -0.21
C ILE A 43 -12.18 1.45 -0.78
N GLU A 44 -12.98 2.09 -1.63
CA GLU A 44 -14.04 1.42 -2.36
C GLU A 44 -13.45 0.44 -3.38
N GLY A 45 -13.92 -0.80 -3.34
CA GLY A 45 -13.56 -1.82 -4.33
C GLY A 45 -14.23 -1.60 -5.69
N MET A 46 -13.73 -2.29 -6.72
CA MET A 46 -14.21 -2.19 -8.10
C MET A 46 -15.51 -2.96 -8.40
N GLY A 47 -16.31 -3.28 -7.38
CA GLY A 47 -17.53 -4.06 -7.52
C GLY A 47 -17.30 -5.57 -7.77
N PRO A 48 -18.31 -6.28 -8.31
CA PRO A 48 -18.26 -7.72 -8.55
C PRO A 48 -17.18 -8.09 -9.58
N ARG A 49 -16.35 -9.09 -9.27
CA ARG A 49 -15.20 -9.49 -10.11
C ARG A 49 -15.49 -10.61 -11.11
N ALA A 50 -16.71 -11.13 -11.15
CA ALA A 50 -17.05 -12.25 -12.02
C ALA A 50 -16.81 -11.89 -13.50
N MET A 51 -16.06 -12.74 -14.23
CA MET A 51 -15.75 -12.59 -15.66
C MET A 51 -14.90 -11.37 -16.07
N THR A 52 -14.25 -10.67 -15.12
CA THR A 52 -13.55 -9.39 -15.42
C THR A 52 -12.04 -9.50 -15.58
N HIS A 53 -11.44 -10.69 -15.45
CA HIS A 53 -9.97 -10.86 -15.30
C HIS A 53 -9.36 -9.98 -14.20
N LEU A 54 -10.17 -9.36 -13.34
CA LEU A 54 -9.70 -8.40 -12.36
C LEU A 54 -9.11 -9.14 -11.16
N GLY A 55 -7.85 -8.86 -10.88
CA GLY A 55 -7.11 -9.40 -9.76
C GLY A 55 -7.62 -8.92 -8.40
N LYS A 56 -6.92 -9.34 -7.34
CA LYS A 56 -7.11 -8.77 -6.00
C LYS A 56 -6.54 -7.35 -5.96
N MET A 57 -6.98 -6.58 -4.97
CA MET A 57 -6.45 -5.24 -4.71
C MET A 57 -5.12 -5.37 -4.00
N ASP A 58 -4.05 -4.92 -4.64
CA ASP A 58 -2.78 -4.64 -4.00
C ASP A 58 -2.95 -3.43 -3.09
N ILE A 59 -2.35 -3.45 -1.91
CA ILE A 59 -2.41 -2.34 -0.96
C ILE A 59 -1.02 -1.84 -0.60
N VAL A 60 -0.90 -0.51 -0.62
CA VAL A 60 0.26 0.21 -0.14
C VAL A 60 -0.17 1.21 0.93
N ILE A 61 0.51 1.22 2.06
CA ILE A 61 0.29 2.19 3.14
C ILE A 61 1.61 2.89 3.42
N PHE A 62 1.59 4.22 3.39
CA PHE A 62 2.76 5.04 3.58
C PHE A 62 2.50 6.21 4.50
N LYS A 63 3.37 6.37 5.50
CA LYS A 63 3.52 7.61 6.26
C LYS A 63 4.99 7.89 6.48
N VAL A 64 5.38 9.12 6.21
CA VAL A 64 6.71 9.64 6.56
C VAL A 64 7.03 9.34 8.03
N GLY A 65 8.23 8.79 8.27
CA GLY A 65 8.71 8.43 9.62
C GLY A 65 8.23 7.07 10.14
N TYR A 66 7.49 6.31 9.32
CA TYR A 66 7.00 4.97 9.65
C TYR A 66 7.46 3.95 8.61
N GLU A 67 7.37 2.68 8.98
CA GLU A 67 7.46 1.56 8.05
C GLU A 67 6.35 1.64 6.99
N ASP A 68 6.64 1.12 5.81
CA ASP A 68 5.68 0.98 4.74
C ASP A 68 5.07 -0.42 4.68
N VAL A 69 3.80 -0.45 4.27
CA VAL A 69 3.11 -1.69 3.92
C VAL A 69 3.03 -1.73 2.41
N SER A 70 3.43 -2.85 1.81
CA SER A 70 3.24 -3.13 0.39
C SER A 70 2.89 -4.60 0.22
N LEU A 71 1.66 -4.89 -0.17
CA LEU A 71 1.10 -6.23 -0.24
C LEU A 71 0.33 -6.44 -1.54
N THR A 72 0.48 -7.63 -2.12
CA THR A 72 -0.21 -8.05 -3.35
C THR A 72 -1.69 -8.44 -3.16
N SER A 73 -2.20 -8.36 -1.93
CA SER A 73 -3.63 -8.45 -1.66
C SER A 73 -3.97 -7.94 -0.26
N TRP A 74 -5.18 -7.43 -0.06
CA TRP A 74 -5.70 -7.11 1.28
C TRP A 74 -5.71 -8.36 2.19
N GLU A 75 -6.03 -9.52 1.64
CA GLU A 75 -6.01 -10.79 2.37
C GLU A 75 -4.59 -11.20 2.82
N SER A 76 -3.54 -10.67 2.19
CA SER A 76 -2.15 -10.92 2.58
C SER A 76 -1.84 -10.49 4.02
N LEU A 77 -2.59 -9.53 4.57
CA LEU A 77 -2.49 -9.12 5.98
C LEU A 77 -2.80 -10.28 6.96
N LYS A 78 -3.58 -11.28 6.53
CA LYS A 78 -3.94 -12.44 7.35
C LYS A 78 -2.95 -13.61 7.25
N ILE A 79 -2.21 -13.70 6.14
CA ILE A 79 -1.39 -14.87 5.81
C ILE A 79 0.12 -14.58 5.89
N SER A 80 0.54 -13.33 5.68
CA SER A 80 1.95 -12.96 5.77
C SER A 80 2.47 -13.19 7.17
N ILE A 81 3.58 -13.91 7.32
CA ILE A 81 4.22 -14.18 8.63
C ILE A 81 4.47 -12.87 9.39
N TYR A 82 4.84 -11.81 8.68
CA TYR A 82 5.11 -10.51 9.28
C TYR A 82 3.87 -9.81 9.83
N TYR A 83 2.75 -9.88 9.10
CA TYR A 83 1.53 -9.13 9.43
C TYR A 83 0.52 -9.93 10.23
N ARG A 84 0.46 -11.26 10.06
CA ARG A 84 -0.59 -12.12 10.63
C ARG A 84 -0.69 -12.03 12.16
N ASP A 85 0.45 -11.87 12.83
CA ASP A 85 0.55 -11.84 14.30
C ASP A 85 0.48 -10.39 14.84
N ARG A 86 0.66 -9.40 13.96
CA ARG A 86 0.68 -7.96 14.29
C ARG A 86 -0.66 -7.27 14.05
N VAL A 87 -1.35 -7.65 12.97
CA VAL A 87 -2.63 -7.06 12.54
C VAL A 87 -3.76 -7.64 13.38
N LYS A 88 -4.52 -6.76 14.03
CA LYS A 88 -5.73 -7.16 14.76
C LYS A 88 -6.96 -6.94 13.88
N TRP A 89 -7.91 -7.86 13.95
CA TRP A 89 -9.14 -7.78 13.17
C TRP A 89 -10.34 -7.53 14.09
N GLU A 90 -11.05 -6.44 13.82
CA GLU A 90 -12.32 -6.08 14.46
C GLU A 90 -13.43 -6.25 13.42
N GLY A 91 -13.92 -7.49 13.29
CA GLY A 91 -14.84 -7.87 12.23
C GLY A 91 -14.21 -7.75 10.84
N ARG A 92 -14.65 -6.76 10.05
CA ARG A 92 -14.10 -6.48 8.70
C ARG A 92 -12.99 -5.41 8.71
N LYS A 93 -12.74 -4.77 9.84
CA LYS A 93 -11.73 -3.72 10.00
C LYS A 93 -10.40 -4.34 10.42
N ALA A 94 -9.32 -3.95 9.75
CA ALA A 94 -7.97 -4.31 10.13
C ALA A 94 -7.32 -3.14 10.88
N VAL A 95 -6.74 -3.41 12.05
CA VAL A 95 -5.91 -2.48 12.80
C VAL A 95 -4.45 -2.84 12.52
N ILE A 96 -3.79 -2.01 11.71
CA ILE A 96 -2.46 -2.27 11.18
C ILE A 96 -1.43 -1.46 12.00
N PRO A 97 -0.55 -2.09 12.80
CA PRO A 97 0.59 -1.41 13.40
C PRO A 97 1.56 -0.95 12.32
N LEU A 98 2.03 0.30 12.44
CA LEU A 98 3.21 0.78 11.72
C LEU A 98 4.28 1.18 12.75
N ASP A 99 5.45 0.58 12.65
CA ASP A 99 6.61 0.92 13.44
C ASP A 99 7.19 2.26 12.98
N LYS A 100 7.63 3.09 13.92
CA LYS A 100 8.38 4.32 13.58
C LYS A 100 9.79 3.94 13.13
N TRP A 101 10.22 4.45 11.98
CA TRP A 101 11.55 4.20 11.44
C TRP A 101 12.50 5.37 11.71
N SER A 102 13.75 5.03 12.06
CA SER A 102 14.85 5.99 12.12
C SER A 102 15.18 6.54 10.74
N ILE A 103 15.98 7.61 10.68
CA ILE A 103 16.43 8.20 9.41
C ILE A 103 17.29 7.18 8.64
N GLU A 104 18.08 6.37 9.34
CA GLU A 104 18.93 5.34 8.76
C GLU A 104 18.10 4.22 8.13
N GLN A 105 17.09 3.70 8.84
CA GLN A 105 16.16 2.70 8.31
C GLN A 105 15.40 3.23 7.09
N ARG A 106 15.03 4.51 7.11
CA ARG A 106 14.40 5.19 5.96
C ARG A 106 15.33 5.35 4.75
N ARG A 107 16.66 5.40 4.94
CA ARG A 107 17.64 5.52 3.85
C ARG A 107 17.91 4.20 3.13
N GLU A 108 17.80 3.08 3.84
CA GLU A 108 17.88 1.73 3.27
C GLU A 108 16.62 1.31 2.52
N ARG A 109 15.59 2.17 2.51
CA ARG A 109 14.32 1.94 1.85
C ARG A 109 14.52 1.58 0.38
N PHE A 110 14.21 0.33 0.04
CA PHE A 110 13.98 -0.08 -1.34
C PHE A 110 12.81 0.76 -1.87
N SER A 111 13.05 1.51 -2.95
CA SER A 111 12.03 2.27 -3.66
C SER A 111 10.77 1.42 -3.79
N VAL A 112 9.64 1.86 -3.22
CA VAL A 112 8.36 1.19 -3.42
C VAL A 112 8.05 1.24 -4.92
N ARG A 113 8.39 0.18 -5.63
CA ARG A 113 7.99 -0.02 -7.02
C ARG A 113 6.65 -0.73 -6.95
N VAL A 114 5.59 0.07 -6.91
CA VAL A 114 4.27 -0.44 -7.25
C VAL A 114 4.25 -0.56 -8.76
N ALA A 115 4.17 -1.79 -9.27
CA ALA A 115 4.06 -2.00 -10.70
C ALA A 115 2.83 -1.24 -11.24
N GLY A 116 2.91 -0.61 -12.41
CA GLY A 116 1.74 0.06 -13.00
C GLY A 116 1.28 1.37 -12.35
N LEU A 117 1.89 1.85 -11.25
CA LEU A 117 1.78 3.26 -10.89
C LEU A 117 2.43 4.07 -12.01
N SER A 118 1.71 5.03 -12.60
CA SER A 118 2.27 5.94 -13.61
C SER A 118 3.56 6.56 -13.08
N ASP A 119 4.57 6.72 -13.94
CA ASP A 119 5.86 7.33 -13.59
C ASP A 119 5.70 8.67 -12.86
N GLU A 120 4.64 9.42 -13.17
CA GLU A 120 4.29 10.70 -12.54
C GLU A 120 3.93 10.54 -11.06
N LYS A 121 2.98 9.66 -10.71
CA LYS A 121 2.64 9.33 -9.33
C LYS A 121 3.80 8.69 -8.58
N GLN A 122 4.59 7.86 -9.26
CA GLN A 122 5.80 7.28 -8.68
C GLN A 122 6.85 8.37 -8.40
N SER A 123 7.00 9.35 -9.30
CA SER A 123 7.85 10.52 -9.11
C SER A 123 7.36 11.39 -7.96
N MET A 124 6.04 11.60 -7.82
CA MET A 124 5.47 12.36 -6.70
C MET A 124 5.75 11.69 -5.35
N LEU A 125 5.56 10.36 -5.26
CA LEU A 125 5.95 9.58 -4.08
C LEU A 125 7.44 9.73 -3.77
N LEU A 126 8.29 9.63 -4.81
CA LEU A 126 9.72 9.81 -4.67
C LEU A 126 10.12 11.24 -4.31
N ASP A 127 9.37 12.25 -4.78
CA ASP A 127 9.63 13.66 -4.49
C ASP A 127 9.18 14.04 -3.07
N GLU A 128 8.09 13.46 -2.58
CA GLU A 128 7.70 13.52 -1.15
C GLU A 128 8.83 12.94 -0.28
N ILE A 129 9.38 11.78 -0.66
CA ILE A 129 10.53 11.15 0.01
C ILE A 129 11.80 12.00 -0.12
N LYS A 130 12.02 12.69 -1.24
CA LYS A 130 13.19 13.57 -1.43
C LYS A 130 13.08 14.88 -0.66
N LYS A 131 11.89 15.47 -0.52
CA LYS A 131 11.68 16.70 0.28
C LYS A 131 12.15 16.49 1.73
N GLU A 132 11.89 15.32 2.31
CA GLU A 132 12.45 14.93 3.62
C GLU A 132 13.98 14.94 3.67
N LYS A 133 14.69 14.62 2.58
CA LYS A 133 16.17 14.63 2.57
C LYS A 133 16.74 16.05 2.67
N TYR A 134 15.97 17.09 2.33
CA TYR A 134 16.43 18.48 2.33
C TYR A 134 16.10 19.23 3.63
N ASP A 135 15.09 18.81 4.39
CA ASP A 135 14.73 19.40 5.70
C ASP A 135 15.61 18.90 6.87
N ILE A 136 16.60 18.06 6.59
CA ILE A 136 17.61 17.61 7.55
C ILE A 136 18.96 18.26 7.16
N LYS A 137 19.09 19.56 7.42
CA LYS A 137 20.37 20.28 7.39
C LYS A 137 20.53 21.12 8.65
#